data_AF-A0A964JWG5-F1
#
_entry.id   AF-A0A964JWG5-F1
#
_cell.length_a   1.000
_cell.length_b   1.000
_cell.length_c   1.000
_cell.angle_alpha   90.00
_cell.angle_beta   90.00
_cell.angle_gamma   90.00
#
_symmetry.space_group_name_H-M   'P 1'
#
loop_
_entity.id
_entity.type
_entity.pdbx_description
1 polymer ?
#
loop_
_entity_poly.entity_id
_entity_poly.type
_entity_poly.pdbx_seq_one_letter_code
_entity_poly.pdbx_strand_id
1 'polypeptide(L)'
;MTGIPRWMILLLGAALVLYGVAASMGWLRDPTLARADYIGTIDVSPDDTKLYRAVPFEWTVASNAGSFKGKDTAWVRIDPTGERTILCGYLRLVDSGASLHAARWLTEARLAAGDLKISALFIAPTDERPGDGFNAGCARLDQGVKLAVDAPLMLDGSSVRE
;
A
#
# COMPACT_ATOMS: atom_id res chain seq x y z
N MET A 1 11.01 36.73 -36.01
CA MET A 1 10.11 35.65 -35.57
C MET A 1 10.62 34.34 -36.15
N THR A 2 11.47 33.62 -35.42
CA THR A 2 11.94 32.29 -35.85
C THR A 2 10.91 31.26 -35.43
N GLY A 3 10.08 30.80 -36.39
CA GLY A 3 9.04 29.81 -36.15
C GLY A 3 9.63 28.44 -35.78
N ILE A 4 8.89 27.69 -34.96
CA ILE A 4 9.28 26.33 -34.55
C ILE A 4 9.45 25.47 -35.81
N PRO A 5 10.62 24.87 -36.03
CA PRO A 5 10.86 24.08 -37.22
C PRO A 5 10.04 22.79 -37.19
N ARG A 6 9.47 22.39 -38.35
CA ARG A 6 8.53 21.26 -38.46
C ARG A 6 9.05 19.93 -37.88
N TRP A 7 10.37 19.71 -37.91
CA TRP A 7 10.97 18.51 -37.32
C TRP A 7 10.83 18.45 -35.79
N MET A 8 10.77 19.59 -35.09
CA MET A 8 10.48 19.62 -33.65
C MET A 8 9.05 19.17 -33.35
N ILE A 9 8.09 19.51 -34.22
CA ILE A 9 6.69 19.08 -34.07
C ILE A 9 6.59 17.57 -34.25
N LEU A 10 7.31 17.02 -35.22
CA LEU A 10 7.36 15.57 -35.45
C LEU A 10 8.05 14.82 -34.30
N LEU A 11 9.14 15.36 -33.75
CA LEU A 11 9.80 14.78 -32.57
C LEU A 11 8.89 14.80 -31.34
N LEU A 12 8.16 15.90 -31.11
CA LEU A 12 7.21 15.97 -30.00
C LEU A 12 6.08 14.94 -30.17
N GLY A 13 5.56 14.80 -31.39
CA GLY A 13 4.55 13.79 -31.71
C GLY A 13 5.07 12.37 -31.46
N ALA A 14 6.28 12.05 -31.92
CA ALA A 14 6.91 10.75 -31.69
C ALA A 14 7.15 10.50 -30.19
N ALA A 15 7.62 11.50 -29.45
CA ALA A 15 7.82 11.41 -28.00
C ALA A 15 6.51 11.16 -27.25
N LEU A 16 5.42 11.83 -27.63
CA LEU A 16 4.09 11.62 -27.04
C LEU A 16 3.54 10.22 -27.33
N VAL A 17 3.74 9.69 -28.54
CA VAL A 17 3.35 8.32 -28.90
C VAL A 17 4.15 7.30 -28.10
N LEU A 18 5.47 7.45 -28.02
CA LEU A 18 6.32 6.58 -27.22
C LEU A 18 5.97 6.64 -25.73
N TYR A 19 5.66 7.83 -25.21
CA TYR A 19 5.17 8.00 -23.84
C TYR A 19 3.85 7.28 -23.62
N GLY A 20 2.89 7.43 -24.54
CA GLY A 20 1.60 6.74 -24.47
C GLY A 20 1.74 5.21 -24.51
N VAL A 21 2.67 4.70 -25.33
CA VAL A 21 2.98 3.26 -25.41
C VAL A 21 3.68 2.77 -24.14
N ALA A 22 4.65 3.51 -23.61
CA ALA A 22 5.31 3.17 -22.35
C ALA A 22 4.32 3.18 -21.17
N ALA A 23 3.40 4.15 -21.14
CA ALA A 23 2.34 4.23 -20.14
C ALA A 23 1.32 3.09 -20.28
N SER A 24 0.91 2.72 -21.50
CA SER A 24 -0.06 1.63 -21.73
C SER A 24 0.52 0.25 -21.44
N MET A 25 1.83 0.06 -21.66
CA MET A 25 2.56 -1.14 -21.24
C MET A 25 2.90 -1.14 -19.75
N GLY A 26 2.53 -0.10 -18.99
CA GLY A 26 2.75 -0.01 -17.55
C GLY A 26 4.20 0.27 -17.14
N TRP A 27 5.10 0.58 -18.08
CA TRP A 27 6.52 0.83 -17.79
C TRP A 27 6.76 2.10 -16.98
N LEU A 28 5.79 3.03 -16.99
CA LEU A 28 5.84 4.29 -16.26
C LEU A 28 4.96 4.28 -15.01
N ARG A 29 4.34 3.15 -14.64
CA ARG A 29 3.62 3.07 -13.37
C ARG A 29 4.62 3.04 -12.23
N ASP A 30 4.48 4.01 -11.32
CA ASP A 30 5.01 3.82 -9.98
C ASP A 30 4.38 2.53 -9.42
N PRO A 31 5.15 1.67 -8.73
CA PRO A 31 4.64 0.42 -8.15
C PRO A 31 3.63 0.63 -7.00
N THR A 32 3.14 1.85 -6.84
CA THR A 32 2.03 2.18 -5.95
C THR A 32 0.80 1.42 -6.41
N LEU A 33 0.32 0.49 -5.60
CA LEU A 33 -0.97 -0.20 -5.79
C LEU A 33 -2.05 0.78 -6.25
N ALA A 34 -2.64 0.54 -7.40
CA ALA A 34 -3.87 1.20 -7.79
C ALA A 34 -5.02 0.61 -6.97
N ARG A 35 -6.12 1.36 -6.79
CA ARG A 35 -7.33 0.84 -6.12
C ARG A 35 -7.86 -0.46 -6.74
N ALA A 36 -7.59 -0.69 -8.02
CA ALA A 36 -7.93 -1.91 -8.76
C ALA A 36 -7.13 -3.14 -8.33
N ASP A 37 -5.98 -2.95 -7.69
CA ASP A 37 -5.12 -4.03 -7.20
C ASP A 37 -5.55 -4.55 -5.83
N TYR A 38 -6.55 -3.90 -5.21
CA TYR A 38 -7.18 -4.38 -3.99
C TYR A 38 -8.09 -5.57 -4.30
N ILE A 39 -7.79 -6.71 -3.67
CA ILE A 39 -8.51 -7.98 -3.87
C ILE A 39 -9.77 -8.03 -3.01
N GLY A 40 -9.82 -7.26 -1.92
CA GLY A 40 -10.88 -7.32 -0.92
C GLY A 40 -10.36 -7.81 0.42
N THR A 41 -11.27 -8.18 1.31
CA THR A 41 -10.95 -8.83 2.57
C THR A 41 -11.03 -10.35 2.43
N ILE A 42 -10.15 -11.06 3.13
CA ILE A 42 -10.20 -12.51 3.28
C ILE A 42 -10.32 -12.87 4.76
N ASP A 43 -11.05 -13.93 5.04
CA ASP A 43 -11.09 -14.54 6.36
C ASP A 43 -9.73 -15.20 6.65
N VAL A 44 -9.14 -14.86 7.79
CA VAL A 44 -7.86 -15.42 8.22
C VAL A 44 -8.12 -16.52 9.25
N SER A 45 -7.73 -17.75 8.92
CA SER A 45 -7.81 -18.86 9.86
C SER A 45 -6.82 -18.67 11.02
N PRO A 46 -7.08 -19.27 12.21
CA PRO A 46 -6.15 -19.19 13.34
C PRO A 46 -4.74 -19.67 13.00
N ASP A 47 -4.58 -20.68 12.15
CA ASP A 47 -3.27 -21.17 11.74
C ASP A 47 -2.55 -20.23 10.78
N ASP A 48 -3.28 -19.55 9.89
CA ASP A 48 -2.71 -18.56 8.98
C ASP A 48 -2.20 -17.31 9.70
N THR A 49 -2.71 -17.00 10.90
CA THR A 49 -2.24 -15.85 11.68
C THR A 49 -0.75 -15.91 11.98
N LYS A 50 -0.19 -17.12 12.12
CA LYS A 50 1.24 -17.36 12.38
C LYS A 50 2.14 -16.92 11.22
N LEU A 51 1.56 -16.77 10.02
CA LEU A 51 2.26 -16.33 8.82
C LEU A 51 2.37 -14.80 8.73
N TYR A 52 1.61 -14.06 9.54
CA TYR A 52 1.66 -12.61 9.56
C TYR A 52 2.79 -12.12 10.46
N ARG A 53 3.47 -11.06 10.00
CA ARG A 53 4.58 -10.43 10.71
C ARG A 53 4.14 -9.09 11.30
N ALA A 54 4.57 -8.82 12.52
CA ALA A 54 4.34 -7.54 13.18
C ALA A 54 5.18 -6.44 12.52
N VAL A 55 4.52 -5.35 12.15
CA VAL A 55 5.11 -4.14 11.56
C VAL A 55 4.73 -2.97 12.45
N PRO A 56 5.58 -2.59 13.43
CA PRO A 56 5.32 -1.43 14.28
C PRO A 56 5.46 -0.14 13.47
N PHE A 57 4.62 0.85 13.78
CA PHE A 57 4.65 2.15 13.11
C PHE A 57 4.23 3.28 14.04
N GLU A 58 4.68 4.49 13.70
CA GLU A 58 4.24 5.72 14.35
C GLU A 58 3.33 6.48 13.41
N TRP A 59 2.22 6.99 13.92
CA TRP A 59 1.23 7.72 13.15
C TRP A 59 1.00 9.11 13.74
N THR A 60 0.56 10.04 12.89
CA THR A 60 0.18 11.39 13.31
C THR A 60 -1.01 11.86 12.48
N VAL A 61 -2.07 12.28 13.16
CA VAL A 61 -3.28 12.86 12.57
C VAL A 61 -3.51 14.25 13.13
N ALA A 62 -3.75 15.22 12.26
CA ALA A 62 -4.07 16.59 12.63
C ALA A 62 -5.56 16.87 12.40
N SER A 63 -6.26 17.36 13.43
CA SER A 63 -7.65 17.80 13.33
C SER A 63 -7.81 19.22 13.87
N ASN A 64 -9.01 19.78 13.75
CA ASN A 64 -9.31 21.10 14.31
C ASN A 64 -9.19 21.15 15.84
N ALA A 65 -9.24 20.00 16.52
CA ALA A 65 -9.09 19.90 17.97
C ALA A 65 -7.63 19.76 18.45
N GLY A 66 -6.68 19.56 17.52
CA GLY A 66 -5.25 19.39 17.84
C GLY A 66 -4.57 18.33 16.97
N SER A 67 -3.30 18.05 17.28
CA SER A 67 -2.54 16.98 16.64
C SER A 67 -2.47 15.76 17.56
N PHE A 68 -2.93 14.62 17.06
CA PHE A 68 -2.84 13.32 17.69
C PHE A 68 -1.68 12.54 17.09
N LYS A 69 -0.92 11.85 17.94
CA LYS A 69 0.14 10.94 17.51
C LYS A 69 0.12 9.70 18.38
N GLY A 70 0.55 8.58 17.81
CA GLY A 70 0.60 7.32 18.54
C GLY A 70 1.52 6.31 17.87
N LYS A 71 1.65 5.16 18.52
CA LYS A 71 2.37 4.00 18.01
C LYS A 71 1.40 2.84 17.94
N ASP A 72 1.43 2.11 16.85
CA ASP A 72 0.57 0.95 16.65
C ASP A 72 1.35 -0.14 15.89
N THR A 73 0.75 -1.32 15.72
CA THR A 73 1.35 -2.46 15.04
C THR A 73 0.36 -3.04 14.04
N ALA A 74 0.73 -2.94 12.76
CA ALA A 74 0.04 -3.67 11.70
C ALA A 74 0.62 -5.07 11.58
N TRP A 75 -0.18 -6.01 11.10
CA TRP A 75 0.26 -7.38 10.84
C TRP A 75 0.16 -7.64 9.36
N VAL A 76 1.27 -8.01 8.73
CA VAL A 76 1.37 -8.13 7.26
C VAL A 76 1.98 -9.47 6.86
N ARG A 77 1.40 -10.10 5.84
CA ARG A 77 1.87 -11.33 5.20
C ARG A 77 2.22 -11.04 3.74
N ILE A 78 3.35 -11.59 3.29
CA ILE A 78 3.75 -11.63 1.88
C ILE A 78 3.56 -13.07 1.39
N ASP A 79 2.78 -13.24 0.34
CA ASP A 79 2.54 -14.53 -0.31
C ASP A 79 3.00 -14.49 -1.77
N PRO A 80 4.17 -15.05 -2.09
CA PRO A 80 4.73 -15.08 -3.44
C PRO A 80 4.41 -16.37 -4.21
N THR A 81 3.54 -17.25 -3.70
CA THR A 81 3.35 -18.60 -4.25
C THR A 81 2.61 -18.63 -5.60
N GLY A 82 1.85 -17.58 -5.93
CA GLY A 82 1.12 -17.45 -7.18
C GLY A 82 1.90 -16.82 -8.34
N GLU A 83 1.21 -16.56 -9.45
CA GLU A 83 1.76 -15.79 -10.58
C GLU A 83 2.11 -14.34 -10.19
N ARG A 84 1.40 -13.80 -9.21
CA ARG A 84 1.59 -12.45 -8.65
C ARG A 84 1.69 -12.55 -7.13
N THR A 85 2.58 -11.73 -6.57
CA THR A 85 2.72 -11.62 -5.11
C THR A 85 1.47 -10.98 -4.52
N ILE A 86 0.93 -11.58 -3.46
CA ILE A 86 -0.19 -11.05 -2.69
C ILE A 86 0.34 -10.54 -1.36
N LEU A 87 -0.07 -9.33 -1.01
CA LEU A 87 0.15 -8.74 0.31
C LEU A 87 -1.18 -8.72 1.05
N CYS A 88 -1.22 -9.29 2.23
CA CYS A 88 -2.40 -9.21 3.08
C CYS A 88 -2.02 -8.58 4.41
N GLY A 89 -2.89 -7.74 4.97
CA GLY A 89 -2.61 -7.08 6.22
C GLY A 89 -3.85 -6.65 6.99
N TYR A 90 -3.67 -6.55 8.30
CA TYR A 90 -4.71 -6.07 9.20
C TYR A 90 -4.11 -5.20 10.31
N LEU A 91 -4.95 -4.31 10.83
CA LEU A 91 -4.66 -3.48 12.00
C LEU A 91 -5.72 -3.77 13.05
N ARG A 92 -5.30 -4.24 14.22
CA ARG A 92 -6.24 -4.49 15.31
C ARG A 92 -6.64 -3.18 15.98
N LEU A 93 -7.93 -2.92 16.01
CA LEU A 93 -8.51 -1.82 16.77
C LEU A 93 -8.62 -2.25 18.23
N VAL A 94 -7.84 -1.63 19.09
CA VAL A 94 -7.94 -1.79 20.56
C VAL A 94 -8.72 -0.59 21.10
N ASP A 95 -9.85 -0.87 21.76
CA ASP A 95 -10.84 0.08 22.33
C ASP A 95 -10.24 1.37 22.92
N SER A 96 -9.94 2.33 22.05
CA SER A 96 -9.52 3.70 22.33
C SER A 96 -9.29 4.38 20.99
N GLY A 97 -9.88 5.56 20.74
CA GLY A 97 -9.88 6.24 19.42
C GLY A 97 -8.51 6.43 18.72
N ALA A 98 -7.40 6.14 19.41
CA ALA A 98 -6.05 6.01 18.84
C ALA A 98 -6.00 5.08 17.61
N SER A 99 -6.69 3.95 17.64
CA SER A 99 -6.66 2.98 16.54
C SER A 99 -7.45 3.45 15.30
N LEU A 100 -8.50 4.26 15.50
CA LEU A 100 -9.21 4.95 14.41
C LEU A 100 -8.32 6.00 13.74
N HIS A 101 -7.56 6.77 14.52
CA HIS A 101 -6.58 7.71 13.97
C HIS A 101 -5.45 6.99 13.25
N ALA A 102 -4.99 5.83 13.74
CA ALA A 102 -4.03 4.99 13.05
C ALA A 102 -4.56 4.51 11.69
N ALA A 103 -5.81 4.01 11.64
CA ALA A 103 -6.47 3.62 10.40
C ALA A 103 -6.61 4.78 9.41
N ARG A 104 -6.90 5.99 9.90
CA ARG A 104 -6.92 7.20 9.08
C ARG A 104 -5.55 7.53 8.53
N TRP A 105 -4.50 7.44 9.34
CA TRP A 105 -3.13 7.66 8.88
C TRP A 105 -2.70 6.67 7.79
N LEU A 106 -3.14 5.41 7.88
CA LEU A 106 -2.86 4.37 6.88
C LEU A 106 -3.36 4.70 5.47
N THR A 107 -4.30 5.64 5.30
CA THR A 107 -4.79 6.03 3.96
C THR A 107 -3.74 6.77 3.14
N GLU A 108 -2.77 7.42 3.79
CA GLU A 108 -1.64 8.09 3.11
C GLU A 108 -0.30 7.40 3.35
N ALA A 109 -0.26 6.45 4.28
CA ALA A 109 0.95 5.69 4.58
C ALA A 109 1.33 4.76 3.42
N ARG A 110 2.61 4.42 3.40
CA ARG A 110 3.21 3.46 2.50
C ARG A 110 3.88 2.36 3.31
N LEU A 111 3.83 1.15 2.79
CA LEU A 111 4.61 0.02 3.21
C LEU A 111 5.85 -0.06 2.32
N ALA A 112 7.02 0.10 2.92
CA ALA A 112 8.29 -0.30 2.34
C ALA A 112 8.46 -1.81 2.54
N ALA A 113 8.55 -2.55 1.45
CA ALA A 113 8.83 -3.99 1.42
C ALA A 113 10.11 -4.23 0.60
N GLY A 114 11.24 -4.37 1.27
CA GLY A 114 12.55 -4.29 0.61
C GLY A 114 12.76 -2.91 -0.03
N ASP A 115 13.06 -2.89 -1.32
CA ASP A 115 13.24 -1.65 -2.10
C ASP A 115 11.93 -1.09 -2.66
N LEU A 116 10.80 -1.77 -2.45
CA LEU A 116 9.51 -1.41 -3.01
C LEU A 116 8.71 -0.55 -2.03
N LYS A 117 8.10 0.54 -2.50
CA LYS A 117 7.14 1.33 -1.72
C LYS A 117 5.72 1.16 -2.26
N ILE A 118 4.81 0.79 -1.37
CA ILE A 118 3.48 0.30 -1.71
C ILE A 118 2.45 1.05 -0.85
N SER A 119 1.25 1.36 -1.33
CA SER A 119 0.22 1.96 -0.48
C SER A 119 -0.15 1.01 0.67
N ALA A 120 -0.29 1.52 1.90
CA ALA A 120 -0.70 0.75 3.06
C ALA A 120 -2.23 0.57 3.17
N LEU A 121 -3.00 1.09 2.21
CA LEU A 121 -4.47 1.08 2.21
C LEU A 121 -5.08 -0.33 2.20
N PHE A 122 -4.30 -1.35 1.85
CA PHE A 122 -4.77 -2.73 1.91
C PHE A 122 -4.88 -3.28 3.33
N ILE A 123 -4.29 -2.61 4.33
CA ILE A 123 -4.32 -3.04 5.72
C ILE A 123 -5.72 -2.76 6.28
N ALA A 124 -6.50 -3.81 6.51
CA ALA A 124 -7.87 -3.68 6.98
C ALA A 124 -7.92 -3.47 8.50
N PRO A 125 -8.61 -2.43 9.01
CA PRO A 125 -8.91 -2.31 10.43
C PRO A 125 -9.87 -3.42 10.88
N THR A 126 -9.63 -4.05 12.03
CA THR A 126 -10.49 -5.10 12.60
C THR A 126 -10.55 -5.01 14.12
N ASP A 127 -11.74 -5.20 14.69
CA ASP A 127 -11.95 -5.26 16.15
C ASP A 127 -11.67 -6.66 16.72
N GLU A 128 -11.55 -7.66 15.85
CA GLU A 128 -11.43 -9.07 16.22
C GLU A 128 -10.00 -9.46 16.56
N ARG A 129 -9.86 -10.50 17.40
CA ARG A 129 -8.55 -11.02 17.78
C ARG A 129 -8.08 -12.08 16.78
N PRO A 130 -6.76 -12.28 16.67
CA PRO A 130 -6.22 -13.41 15.94
C PRO A 130 -6.83 -14.73 16.39
N GLY A 131 -7.48 -15.44 15.47
CA GLY A 131 -8.14 -16.72 15.73
C GLY A 131 -9.66 -16.67 15.92
N ASP A 132 -10.26 -15.48 16.03
CA ASP A 132 -11.73 -15.33 16.14
C ASP A 132 -12.45 -15.24 14.79
N GLY A 133 -11.74 -15.48 13.67
CA GLY A 133 -12.29 -15.39 12.31
C GLY A 133 -12.23 -13.99 11.70
N PHE A 134 -11.12 -13.28 11.91
CA PHE A 134 -10.98 -11.88 11.48
C PHE A 134 -10.58 -11.72 10.00
N ASN A 135 -10.94 -10.55 9.47
CA ASN A 135 -10.71 -10.19 8.08
C ASN A 135 -9.39 -9.43 7.88
N ALA A 136 -8.53 -9.90 6.97
CA ALA A 136 -7.37 -9.15 6.49
C ALA A 136 -7.67 -8.59 5.09
N GLY A 137 -7.29 -7.33 4.84
CA GLY A 137 -7.37 -6.76 3.52
C GLY A 137 -6.18 -7.22 2.68
N CYS A 138 -6.40 -7.49 1.40
CA CYS A 138 -5.37 -8.00 0.51
C CYS A 138 -5.23 -7.16 -0.75
N ALA A 139 -4.00 -7.05 -1.21
CA ALA A 139 -3.63 -6.39 -2.44
C ALA A 139 -2.71 -7.28 -3.28
N ARG A 140 -2.85 -7.18 -4.59
CA ARG A 140 -2.05 -7.92 -5.56
C ARG A 140 -1.00 -7.00 -6.14
N LEU A 141 0.26 -7.42 -6.12
CA LEU A 141 1.29 -6.66 -6.80
C LEU A 141 1.23 -6.87 -8.32
N ASP A 142 1.73 -5.86 -9.03
CA ASP A 142 1.84 -5.88 -10.48
C ASP A 142 2.66 -7.06 -10.99
N GLN A 143 2.38 -7.45 -12.22
CA GLN A 143 3.00 -8.61 -12.85
C GLN A 143 4.51 -8.40 -13.00
N GLY A 144 5.30 -9.36 -12.48
CA GLY A 144 6.77 -9.30 -12.49
C GLY A 144 7.40 -8.85 -11.18
N VAL A 145 6.62 -8.29 -10.25
CA VAL A 145 7.09 -7.94 -8.90
C VAL A 145 7.01 -9.17 -7.99
N LYS A 146 8.17 -9.78 -7.70
CA LYS A 146 8.30 -10.85 -6.72
C LYS A 146 9.02 -10.37 -5.47
N LEU A 147 8.28 -10.18 -4.39
CA LEU A 147 8.88 -9.93 -3.08
C LEU A 147 9.21 -11.27 -2.42
N ALA A 148 10.35 -11.32 -1.74
CA ALA A 148 10.68 -12.45 -0.88
C ALA A 148 9.70 -12.49 0.32
N VAL A 149 9.35 -13.69 0.79
CA VAL A 149 8.44 -13.89 1.94
C VAL A 149 8.94 -13.14 3.18
N ASP A 150 10.25 -13.11 3.36
CA ASP A 150 10.97 -12.52 4.48
C ASP A 150 11.45 -11.10 4.21
N ALA A 151 11.08 -10.48 3.08
CA ALA A 151 11.49 -9.10 2.76
C ALA A 151 11.22 -8.16 3.95
N PRO A 152 12.15 -7.24 4.26
CA PRO A 152 12.00 -6.34 5.40
C PRO A 152 10.78 -5.44 5.19
N LEU A 153 9.99 -5.26 6.24
CA LEU A 153 8.76 -4.48 6.22
C LEU A 153 8.90 -3.26 7.13
N MET A 154 8.54 -2.09 6.62
CA MET A 154 8.47 -0.85 7.39
C MET A 154 7.33 0.01 6.86
N LEU A 155 6.53 0.58 7.76
CA LEU A 155 5.51 1.57 7.38
C LEU A 155 6.07 2.97 7.54
N ASP A 156 5.92 3.80 6.51
CA ASP A 156 6.29 5.21 6.50
C ASP A 156 5.13 6.07 5.96
N GLY A 157 5.00 7.30 6.46
CA GLY A 157 3.90 8.17 6.04
C GLY A 157 3.97 9.56 6.65
N SER A 158 3.44 10.54 5.94
CA SER A 158 3.28 11.91 6.44
C SER A 158 2.13 12.01 7.44
N SER A 159 2.05 13.15 8.15
CA SER A 159 0.87 13.46 8.96
C SER A 159 -0.37 13.60 8.07
N VAL A 160 -1.48 12.99 8.47
CA VAL A 160 -2.76 13.06 7.74
C VAL A 160 -3.69 14.08 8.39
N ARG A 161 -4.52 14.76 7.60
CA ARG A 161 -5.53 15.70 8.11
C ARG A 161 -6.91 15.06 8.19
N GLU A 162 -7.60 15.30 9.30
CA GLU A 162 -8.97 14.86 9.57
C GLU A 162 -10.00 15.83 8.98
#